data_AF-A0A1R1PM98-F1
#
_entry.id   AF-A0A1R1PM98-F1
#
_cell.length_a   1.000
_cell.length_b   1.000
_cell.length_c   1.000
_cell.angle_alpha   90.00
_cell.angle_beta   90.00
_cell.angle_gamma   90.00
#
_symmetry.space_group_name_H-M   'P 1'
#
loop_
_entity.id
_entity.type
_entity.pdbx_description
1 polymer ?
#
loop_
_entity_poly.entity_id
_entity_poly.type
_entity_poly.pdbx_seq_one_letter_code
_entity_poly.pdbx_strand_id
1 'polypeptide(L)'
;MRNLNRGALFSRNLFVQKRSESTTLKRDSRSNPAVVLDIDGVLVKGDMVLEQGKRALRYLNGENPFKKKIPHIFMTNSGGISEEDKAKELSEGLGIEVNPGQVMLSHSPMRQLVPAFKEKTVLVVGGKSDKCAEIARSYGFENVVSPHEIHNWIPPIWQFSTLQSRKETKVFSSPHLYIYSLKRVQTPPLPIPNEGETKRDIYDNDYTNV
;
A
#
# COMPACT_ATOMS: atom_id res chain seq x y z
N MET A 1 8.51 12.92 -43.05
CA MET A 1 7.72 11.69 -42.81
C MET A 1 8.30 10.97 -41.60
N ARG A 2 7.45 10.75 -40.60
CA ARG A 2 7.74 10.00 -39.37
C ARG A 2 7.92 8.51 -39.70
N ASN A 3 8.82 7.83 -39.00
CA ASN A 3 8.42 6.69 -38.17
C ASN A 3 9.54 6.25 -37.23
N LEU A 4 9.34 6.59 -35.96
CA LEU A 4 9.93 5.91 -34.81
C LEU A 4 9.34 4.50 -34.75
N ASN A 5 10.19 3.48 -34.74
CA ASN A 5 9.86 2.16 -34.20
C ASN A 5 10.89 1.84 -33.12
N ARG A 6 10.70 2.42 -31.93
CA ARG A 6 11.26 1.90 -30.67
C ARG A 6 10.08 1.42 -29.82
N GLY A 7 9.51 0.30 -30.24
CA GLY A 7 8.67 -0.51 -29.37
C GLY A 7 9.57 -1.15 -28.33
N ALA A 8 9.63 -0.58 -27.13
CA ALA A 8 10.14 -1.29 -25.97
C ALA A 8 9.24 -2.51 -25.78
N LEU A 9 9.76 -3.69 -26.14
CA LEU A 9 9.17 -4.98 -25.86
C LEU A 9 9.15 -5.13 -24.33
N PHE A 10 8.04 -4.72 -23.71
CA PHE A 10 7.70 -5.18 -22.37
C PHE A 10 7.51 -6.69 -22.46
N SER A 11 8.54 -7.43 -22.06
CA SER A 11 8.49 -8.89 -21.92
C SER A 11 7.35 -9.26 -20.98
N ARG A 12 6.25 -9.69 -21.58
CA ARG A 12 5.00 -10.15 -20.97
C ARG A 12 5.14 -11.50 -20.24
N ASN A 13 6.35 -11.79 -19.74
CA ASN A 13 6.75 -13.10 -19.21
C ASN A 13 7.19 -13.06 -17.73
N LEU A 14 7.04 -11.94 -17.03
CA LEU A 14 7.44 -11.84 -15.62
C LEU A 14 6.45 -12.47 -14.62
N PHE A 15 5.30 -12.98 -15.07
CA PHE A 15 4.30 -13.63 -14.20
C PHE A 15 3.58 -14.82 -14.87
N VAL A 16 4.29 -15.60 -15.68
CA VAL A 16 3.83 -16.96 -16.01
C VAL A 16 4.52 -17.90 -15.05
N GLN A 17 3.88 -18.16 -13.91
CA GLN A 17 4.22 -19.31 -13.08
C GLN A 17 4.06 -20.53 -13.99
N LYS A 18 5.17 -21.14 -14.38
CA LYS A 18 5.20 -22.35 -15.20
C LYS A 18 4.34 -23.38 -14.46
N ARG A 19 3.12 -23.66 -14.97
CA ARG A 19 2.30 -24.77 -14.48
C ARG A 19 3.14 -26.02 -14.64
N SER A 20 3.78 -26.46 -13.57
CA SER A 20 4.32 -27.80 -13.51
C SER A 20 3.13 -28.73 -13.66
N GLU A 21 3.13 -29.53 -14.72
CA GLU A 21 2.24 -30.66 -14.87
C GLU A 21 2.20 -31.42 -13.54
N SER A 22 0.98 -31.77 -13.11
CA SER A 22 0.76 -32.53 -11.88
C SER A 22 1.49 -33.87 -11.97
N THR A 23 2.74 -33.89 -11.53
CA THR A 23 3.34 -35.12 -11.04
C THR A 23 2.44 -35.56 -9.90
N THR A 24 1.90 -36.77 -10.01
CA THR A 24 1.04 -37.39 -9.01
C THR A 24 1.81 -37.43 -7.70
N LEU A 25 1.69 -36.37 -6.89
CA LEU A 25 2.26 -36.30 -5.56
C LEU A 25 1.67 -37.50 -4.82
N LYS A 26 2.52 -38.47 -4.47
CA LYS A 26 2.16 -39.52 -3.51
C LYS A 26 1.54 -38.79 -2.33
N ARG A 27 0.21 -38.92 -2.19
CA ARG A 27 -0.55 -38.23 -1.16
C ARG A 27 -0.07 -38.83 0.15
N ASP A 28 0.86 -38.15 0.82
CA ASP A 28 1.25 -38.54 2.16
C ASP A 28 -0.03 -38.58 2.99
N SER A 29 -0.30 -39.72 3.61
CA SER A 29 -1.62 -40.09 4.15
C SER A 29 -2.06 -39.26 5.37
N ARG A 30 -1.39 -38.14 5.62
CA ARG A 30 -1.72 -37.15 6.64
C ARG A 30 -1.53 -35.72 6.09
N SER A 31 -2.46 -35.27 5.25
CA SER A 31 -2.57 -33.83 5.00
C SER A 31 -3.05 -33.14 6.27
N ASN A 32 -2.17 -32.42 6.97
CA ASN A 32 -2.60 -31.57 8.07
C ASN A 32 -3.37 -30.36 7.50
N PRO A 33 -4.66 -30.19 7.83
CA PRO A 33 -5.42 -29.04 7.35
C PRO A 33 -4.88 -27.75 7.96
N ALA A 34 -4.95 -26.66 7.20
CA ALA A 34 -4.65 -25.31 7.64
C ALA A 34 -5.78 -24.36 7.21
N VAL A 35 -5.96 -23.27 7.94
CA VAL A 35 -7.05 -22.31 7.72
C VAL A 35 -6.49 -20.92 7.43
N VAL A 36 -7.04 -20.25 6.42
CA VAL A 36 -6.79 -18.83 6.17
C VAL A 36 -8.07 -18.09 6.50
N LEU A 37 -8.00 -17.12 7.41
CA LEU A 37 -9.15 -16.36 7.87
C LEU A 37 -9.09 -14.95 7.29
N ASP A 38 -10.16 -14.55 6.61
CA ASP A 38 -10.40 -13.13 6.38
C ASP A 38 -10.65 -12.41 7.72
N ILE A 39 -10.39 -11.12 7.78
CA ILE A 39 -10.57 -10.31 8.99
C ILE A 39 -11.87 -9.52 8.90
N ASP A 40 -12.00 -8.68 7.88
CA ASP A 40 -13.07 -7.70 7.76
C ASP A 40 -14.36 -8.39 7.29
N GLY A 41 -15.39 -8.36 8.13
CA GLY A 41 -16.65 -9.07 7.92
C GLY A 41 -16.65 -10.54 8.37
N VAL A 42 -15.50 -11.09 8.81
CA VAL A 42 -15.39 -12.48 9.28
C VAL A 42 -15.04 -12.56 10.76
N LEU A 43 -14.00 -11.85 11.19
CA LEU A 43 -13.60 -11.76 12.60
C LEU A 43 -14.00 -10.44 13.23
N VAL A 44 -14.09 -9.38 12.42
CA VAL A 44 -14.33 -8.01 12.85
C VAL A 44 -15.39 -7.37 11.96
N LYS A 45 -16.30 -6.57 12.53
CA LYS A 45 -17.27 -5.74 11.81
C LYS A 45 -17.15 -4.29 12.27
N GLY A 46 -16.48 -3.46 11.48
CA GLY A 46 -16.09 -2.11 11.90
C GLY A 46 -15.05 -2.20 13.01
N ASP A 47 -15.34 -1.60 14.17
CA ASP A 47 -14.46 -1.67 15.34
C ASP A 47 -14.86 -2.80 16.31
N MET A 48 -15.90 -3.57 15.99
CA MET A 48 -16.44 -4.62 16.85
C MET A 48 -15.90 -6.00 16.45
N VAL A 49 -15.27 -6.69 17.41
CA VAL A 49 -14.88 -8.09 17.25
C VAL A 49 -16.09 -9.01 17.38
N LEU A 50 -16.22 -9.98 16.47
CA LEU A 50 -17.30 -10.96 16.47
C LEU A 50 -17.00 -12.10 17.45
N GLU A 51 -17.90 -12.33 18.40
CA GLU A 51 -17.77 -13.40 19.40
C GLU A 51 -17.71 -14.81 18.79
N GLN A 52 -18.32 -14.99 17.61
CA GLN A 52 -18.24 -16.21 16.82
C GLN A 52 -16.80 -16.45 16.32
N GLY A 53 -16.10 -15.39 15.92
CA GLY A 53 -14.69 -15.44 15.51
C GLY A 53 -13.78 -15.88 16.65
N LYS A 54 -13.95 -15.29 17.85
CA LYS A 54 -13.21 -15.72 19.05
C LYS A 54 -13.42 -17.19 19.36
N ARG A 55 -14.65 -17.69 19.27
CA ARG A 55 -14.98 -19.10 19.50
C ARG A 55 -14.31 -20.02 18.48
N ALA A 56 -14.34 -19.64 17.20
CA ALA A 56 -13.67 -20.38 16.14
C ALA A 56 -12.15 -20.46 16.38
N LEU A 57 -11.53 -19.35 16.78
CA LEU A 57 -10.10 -19.30 17.06
C LEU A 57 -9.71 -20.12 18.29
N ARG A 58 -10.50 -20.11 19.36
CA ARG A 58 -10.29 -21.02 20.51
C ARG A 58 -10.33 -22.48 20.07
N TYR A 59 -11.29 -22.83 19.22
CA TYR A 59 -11.38 -24.18 18.64
C TYR A 59 -10.12 -24.52 17.82
N LEU A 60 -9.64 -23.62 16.96
CA LEU A 60 -8.39 -23.81 16.20
C LEU A 60 -7.16 -23.90 17.12
N ASN A 61 -7.18 -23.23 18.27
CA ASN A 61 -6.07 -23.20 19.25
C ASN A 61 -6.06 -24.36 20.27
N GLY A 62 -6.91 -25.38 20.08
CA GLY A 62 -6.87 -26.62 20.88
C GLY A 62 -8.08 -26.82 21.78
N GLU A 63 -9.03 -25.89 21.84
CA GLU A 63 -10.36 -26.10 22.45
C GLU A 63 -11.28 -26.88 21.50
N ASN A 64 -10.75 -27.95 20.92
CA ASN A 64 -11.48 -28.90 20.09
C ASN A 64 -11.40 -30.31 20.70
N PRO A 65 -12.27 -31.25 20.28
CA PRO A 65 -12.28 -32.62 20.81
C PRO A 65 -10.96 -33.38 20.68
N PHE A 66 -10.10 -32.95 19.74
CA PHE A 66 -8.82 -33.59 19.46
C PHE A 66 -7.65 -32.98 20.25
N LYS A 67 -7.87 -31.87 20.98
CA LYS A 67 -6.84 -31.12 21.72
C LYS A 67 -5.62 -30.75 20.86
N LYS A 68 -5.84 -30.54 19.56
CA LYS A 68 -4.77 -30.22 18.58
C LYS A 68 -4.89 -28.79 18.10
N LYS A 69 -3.74 -28.10 17.95
CA LYS A 69 -3.71 -26.80 17.28
C LYS A 69 -3.77 -27.00 15.77
N ILE A 70 -4.69 -26.30 15.11
CA ILE A 70 -4.82 -26.26 13.65
C ILE A 70 -4.07 -25.01 13.16
N PRO A 71 -3.07 -25.14 12.28
CA PRO A 71 -2.36 -24.00 11.72
C PRO A 71 -3.32 -23.02 11.05
N HIS A 72 -3.19 -21.75 11.38
CA HIS A 72 -3.99 -20.71 10.75
C HIS A 72 -3.22 -19.39 10.62
N ILE A 73 -3.60 -18.63 9.60
CA ILE A 73 -3.13 -17.27 9.33
C ILE A 73 -4.34 -16.34 9.11
N PHE A 74 -4.10 -15.06 9.28
CA PHE A 74 -5.04 -13.97 9.03
C PHE A 74 -4.65 -13.27 7.74
N MET A 75 -5.60 -13.09 6.84
CA MET A 75 -5.37 -12.44 5.54
C MET A 75 -6.44 -11.38 5.31
N THR A 76 -6.07 -10.17 4.91
CA THR A 76 -7.02 -9.10 4.59
C THR A 76 -6.47 -8.22 3.49
N ASN A 77 -7.37 -7.65 2.69
CA ASN A 77 -7.02 -6.62 1.71
C ASN A 77 -6.82 -5.24 2.34
N SER A 78 -7.02 -5.09 3.65
CA SER A 78 -6.66 -3.86 4.36
C SER A 78 -5.14 -3.65 4.36
N GLY A 79 -4.73 -2.44 4.72
CA GLY A 79 -3.32 -2.04 4.74
C GLY A 79 -3.15 -0.67 5.36
N GLY A 80 -1.94 -0.13 5.29
CA GLY A 80 -1.61 1.19 5.84
C GLY A 80 -1.17 1.18 7.30
N ILE A 81 -1.07 -0.01 7.90
CA ILE A 81 -0.37 -0.30 9.16
C ILE A 81 0.54 -1.50 8.93
N SER A 82 1.54 -1.71 9.80
CA SER A 82 2.43 -2.87 9.65
C SER A 82 1.74 -4.17 10.09
N GLU A 83 2.29 -5.31 9.68
CA GLU A 83 1.86 -6.62 10.16
C GLU A 83 1.97 -6.75 11.68
N GLU A 84 2.98 -6.12 12.28
CA GLU A 84 3.18 -6.08 13.74
C GLU A 84 2.07 -5.29 14.43
N ASP A 85 1.73 -4.11 13.91
CA ASP A 85 0.65 -3.28 14.44
C ASP A 85 -0.71 -4.01 14.32
N LYS A 86 -0.96 -4.65 13.16
CA LYS A 86 -2.21 -5.40 12.96
C LYS A 86 -2.27 -6.63 13.85
N ALA A 87 -1.18 -7.36 14.02
CA ALA A 87 -1.14 -8.51 14.91
C ALA A 87 -1.43 -8.11 16.36
N LYS A 88 -0.93 -6.95 16.80
CA LYS A 88 -1.25 -6.39 18.12
C LYS A 88 -2.73 -6.05 18.26
N GLU A 89 -3.30 -5.33 17.28
CA GLU A 89 -4.74 -4.99 17.25
C GLU A 89 -5.62 -6.25 17.33
N LEU A 90 -5.29 -7.27 16.54
CA LEU A 90 -5.99 -8.55 16.54
C LEU A 90 -5.84 -9.28 17.88
N SER A 91 -4.64 -9.24 18.48
CA SER A 91 -4.38 -9.91 19.75
C SER A 91 -5.24 -9.32 20.87
N GLU A 92 -5.28 -8.00 20.96
CA GLU A 92 -6.08 -7.25 21.93
C GLU A 92 -7.59 -7.50 21.71
N GLY A 93 -8.05 -7.42 20.46
CA GLY A 93 -9.46 -7.60 20.13
C GLY A 93 -9.99 -9.02 20.32
N LEU A 94 -9.20 -10.03 19.92
CA LEU A 94 -9.61 -11.44 19.92
C LEU A 94 -9.30 -12.14 21.24
N GLY A 95 -8.44 -11.55 22.09
CA GLY A 95 -8.01 -12.14 23.36
C GLY A 95 -7.12 -13.37 23.18
N ILE A 96 -6.35 -13.42 22.09
CA ILE A 96 -5.38 -14.47 21.79
C ILE A 96 -4.05 -13.84 21.39
N GLU A 97 -2.94 -14.56 21.50
CA GLU A 97 -1.67 -14.09 20.96
C GLU A 97 -1.63 -14.32 19.43
N VAL A 98 -1.48 -13.26 18.66
CA VAL A 98 -1.29 -13.31 17.19
C VAL A 98 0.14 -12.89 16.87
N ASN A 99 0.88 -13.76 16.19
CA ASN A 99 2.23 -13.42 15.74
C ASN A 99 2.16 -12.59 14.43
N PRO A 100 3.04 -11.57 14.24
CA PRO A 100 3.11 -10.81 12.98
C PRO A 100 3.29 -11.69 11.73
N GLY A 101 4.01 -12.81 11.84
CA GLY A 101 4.19 -13.78 10.75
C GLY A 101 2.92 -14.56 10.37
N GLN A 102 1.86 -14.47 11.18
CA GLN A 102 0.55 -15.02 10.85
C GLN A 102 -0.36 -14.01 10.15
N VAL A 103 0.06 -12.76 9.97
CA VAL A 103 -0.75 -11.71 9.35
C VAL A 103 -0.25 -11.42 7.93
N MET A 104 -1.18 -11.45 6.98
CA MET A 104 -0.96 -11.11 5.58
C MET A 104 -1.87 -9.96 5.20
N LEU A 105 -1.27 -8.79 4.99
CA LEU A 105 -1.94 -7.56 4.53
C LEU A 105 -1.82 -7.43 3.00
N SER A 106 -2.59 -6.51 2.42
CA SER A 106 -2.54 -6.22 0.98
C SER A 106 -1.14 -5.92 0.44
N HIS A 107 -0.28 -5.29 1.24
CA HIS A 107 1.08 -4.92 0.87
C HIS A 107 2.16 -5.93 1.29
N SER A 108 1.84 -6.95 2.11
CA SER A 108 2.82 -7.96 2.54
C SER A 108 3.56 -8.65 1.39
N PRO A 109 2.92 -8.98 0.24
CA PRO A 109 3.63 -9.56 -0.91
C PRO A 109 4.73 -8.66 -1.49
N MET A 110 4.69 -7.36 -1.24
CA MET A 110 5.69 -6.41 -1.77
C MET A 110 7.10 -6.67 -1.21
N ARG A 111 7.24 -7.35 -0.06
CA ARG A 111 8.54 -7.81 0.47
C ARG A 111 9.32 -8.63 -0.56
N GLN A 112 8.62 -9.40 -1.39
CA GLN A 112 9.23 -10.24 -2.43
C GLN A 112 9.79 -9.42 -3.62
N LEU A 113 9.39 -8.15 -3.75
CA LEU A 113 9.86 -7.27 -4.82
C LEU A 113 11.18 -6.56 -4.46
N VAL A 114 11.58 -6.60 -3.18
CA VAL A 114 12.80 -5.94 -2.70
C VAL A 114 14.03 -6.32 -3.52
N PRO A 115 14.33 -7.60 -3.83
CA PRO A 115 15.51 -7.94 -4.65
C PRO A 115 15.54 -7.26 -6.03
N ALA A 116 14.39 -6.94 -6.62
CA ALA A 116 14.31 -6.33 -7.96
C ALA A 116 14.28 -4.80 -7.96
N PHE A 117 13.95 -4.19 -6.81
CA PHE A 117 13.64 -2.76 -6.69
C PHE A 117 14.29 -2.06 -5.49
N LYS A 118 15.13 -2.75 -4.69
CA LYS A 118 15.78 -2.21 -3.49
C LYS A 118 16.38 -0.82 -3.70
N GLU A 119 17.21 -0.69 -4.73
CA GLU A 119 17.93 0.54 -5.07
C GLU A 119 17.15 1.43 -6.06
N LYS A 120 16.00 0.98 -6.58
CA LYS A 120 15.19 1.76 -7.52
C LYS A 120 14.27 2.71 -6.77
N THR A 121 13.96 3.84 -7.40
CA THR A 121 12.93 4.75 -6.87
C THR A 121 11.55 4.09 -6.99
N VAL A 122 10.87 3.95 -5.85
CA VAL A 122 9.52 3.38 -5.76
C VAL A 122 8.58 4.45 -5.21
N LEU A 123 7.54 4.77 -5.98
CA LEU A 123 6.44 5.61 -5.50
C LEU A 123 5.46 4.74 -4.70
N VAL A 124 5.30 5.04 -3.41
CA VAL A 124 4.38 4.33 -2.51
C VAL A 124 3.14 5.17 -2.27
N VAL A 125 2.00 4.67 -2.76
CA VAL A 125 0.72 5.36 -2.69
C VAL A 125 -0.16 4.73 -1.63
N GLY A 126 -0.72 5.56 -0.75
CA GLY A 126 -1.69 5.15 0.27
C GLY A 126 -1.22 5.45 1.69
N GLY A 127 -2.10 5.15 2.66
CA GLY A 127 -1.87 5.41 4.08
C GLY A 127 -2.07 6.87 4.47
N LYS A 128 -2.16 7.10 5.78
CA LYS A 128 -2.17 8.45 6.36
C LYS A 128 -0.75 8.82 6.80
N SER A 129 -0.35 10.07 6.57
CA SER A 129 0.87 10.66 7.14
C SER A 129 2.14 9.82 6.93
N ASP A 130 2.40 9.40 5.68
CA ASP A 130 3.59 8.66 5.25
C ASP A 130 3.81 7.25 5.84
N LYS A 131 2.87 6.71 6.64
CA LYS A 131 2.98 5.36 7.22
C LYS A 131 3.27 4.26 6.19
N CYS A 132 2.62 4.28 5.01
CA CYS A 132 2.90 3.30 3.97
C CYS A 132 4.33 3.38 3.45
N ALA A 133 4.91 4.58 3.38
CA ALA A 133 6.29 4.76 2.95
C ALA A 133 7.26 4.20 4.00
N GLU A 134 6.97 4.37 5.30
CA GLU A 134 7.74 3.75 6.39
C GLU A 134 7.66 2.22 6.34
N ILE A 135 6.49 1.64 6.08
CA ILE A 135 6.32 0.18 5.90
C ILE A 135 7.12 -0.33 4.70
N ALA A 136 7.11 0.39 3.58
CA ALA A 136 7.95 0.01 2.44
C ALA A 136 9.45 0.06 2.80
N ARG A 137 9.90 1.08 3.54
CA ARG A 137 11.28 1.13 4.02
C ARG A 137 11.59 -0.04 4.96
N SER A 138 10.67 -0.43 5.83
CA SER A 138 10.87 -1.59 6.73
C SER A 138 10.95 -2.92 5.98
N TYR A 139 10.34 -3.02 4.79
CA TYR A 139 10.52 -4.17 3.90
C TYR A 139 11.90 -4.21 3.24
N GLY A 140 12.57 -3.07 3.11
CA GLY A 140 13.92 -2.96 2.57
C GLY A 140 14.02 -2.17 1.27
N PHE A 141 12.98 -1.44 0.84
CA PHE A 141 13.11 -0.47 -0.24
C PHE A 141 13.89 0.76 0.24
N GLU A 142 14.95 1.16 -0.47
CA GLU A 142 15.81 2.27 -0.05
C GLU A 142 15.28 3.62 -0.53
N ASN A 143 14.90 3.69 -1.81
CA ASN A 143 14.49 4.94 -2.46
C ASN A 143 12.96 5.04 -2.55
N VAL A 144 12.31 5.18 -1.39
CA VAL A 144 10.84 5.31 -1.30
C VAL A 144 10.43 6.77 -1.38
N VAL A 145 9.52 7.08 -2.31
CA VAL A 145 8.89 8.40 -2.49
C VAL A 145 7.40 8.32 -2.19
N SER A 146 6.85 9.28 -1.46
CA SER A 146 5.40 9.38 -1.23
C SER A 146 4.74 10.49 -2.07
N PRO A 147 3.43 10.40 -2.36
CA PRO A 147 2.68 11.50 -2.95
C PRO A 147 2.78 12.81 -2.16
N HIS A 148 2.93 12.72 -0.83
CA HIS A 148 3.11 13.89 0.03
C HIS A 148 4.44 14.60 -0.25
N GLU A 149 5.53 13.85 -0.43
CA GLU A 149 6.82 14.41 -0.82
C GLU A 149 6.78 15.08 -2.20
N ILE A 150 6.08 14.48 -3.17
CA ILE A 150 5.89 15.08 -4.50
C ILE A 150 5.08 16.38 -4.41
N HIS A 151 4.00 16.38 -3.63
CA HIS A 151 3.17 17.57 -3.45
C HIS A 151 3.93 18.69 -2.70
N ASN A 152 4.76 18.35 -1.73
CA ASN A 152 5.63 19.33 -1.07
C ASN A 152 6.71 19.90 -2.01
N TRP A 153 7.14 19.12 -3.00
CA TRP A 153 8.09 19.56 -4.02
C TRP A 153 7.45 20.49 -5.07
N ILE A 154 6.24 20.16 -5.54
CA ILE A 154 5.46 20.99 -6.48
C ILE A 154 4.05 21.19 -5.94
N PRO A 155 3.82 22.17 -5.04
CA PRO A 155 2.49 22.41 -4.47
C PRO A 155 1.36 22.62 -5.50
N PRO A 156 1.59 23.30 -6.65
CA PRO A 156 0.55 23.44 -7.67
C PRO A 156 0.11 22.12 -8.34
N ILE A 157 0.87 21.02 -8.21
CA ILE A 157 0.54 19.74 -8.88
C ILE A 157 -0.80 19.16 -8.40
N TRP A 158 -1.23 19.51 -7.17
CA TRP A 158 -2.47 19.04 -6.59
C TRP A 158 -3.11 20.12 -5.70
N GLN A 159 -3.58 21.18 -6.37
CA GLN A 159 -4.20 22.37 -5.77
C GLN A 159 -5.45 22.13 -4.90
N PHE A 160 -6.02 20.92 -4.93
CA PHE A 160 -7.21 20.55 -4.16
C PHE A 160 -6.90 19.82 -2.85
N SER A 161 -5.63 19.62 -2.49
CA SER A 161 -5.30 19.03 -1.19
C SER A 161 -5.13 20.05 -0.09
N THR A 162 -5.57 19.66 1.10
CA THR A 162 -5.16 20.31 2.34
C THR A 162 -3.72 19.90 2.65
N LEU A 163 -2.78 20.84 2.56
CA LEU A 163 -1.41 20.63 3.03
C LEU A 163 -1.45 20.35 4.54
N GLN A 164 -1.10 19.12 4.96
CA GLN A 164 -0.77 18.88 6.36
C GLN A 164 0.54 19.62 6.69
N SER A 165 0.62 20.17 7.91
CA SER A 165 1.75 20.96 8.39
C SER A 165 3.09 20.36 7.98
N ARG A 166 3.94 21.16 7.32
CA ARG A 166 5.28 20.79 6.87
C ARG A 166 6.05 20.14 8.02
N LYS A 167 6.15 18.81 8.03
CA LYS A 167 7.28 18.15 8.70
C LYS A 167 8.47 18.38 7.78
N GLU A 168 9.59 18.83 8.32
CA GLU A 168 10.84 18.98 7.56
C GLU A 168 11.29 17.60 7.08
N THR A 169 10.76 17.13 5.96
CA THR A 169 11.27 15.94 5.28
C THR A 169 12.55 16.31 4.57
N LYS A 170 13.57 15.44 4.67
CA LYS A 170 14.81 15.55 3.89
C LYS A 170 14.44 15.70 2.42
N VAL A 171 14.61 16.90 1.90
CA VAL A 171 14.40 17.21 0.49
C VAL A 171 15.26 16.24 -0.32
N PHE A 172 14.63 15.60 -1.30
CA PHE A 172 15.21 14.63 -2.23
C PHE A 172 16.63 15.05 -2.66
N SER A 173 17.65 14.37 -2.14
CA SER A 173 19.06 14.67 -2.42
C SER A 173 19.51 14.04 -3.73
N SER A 174 18.79 14.29 -4.83
CA SER A 174 19.26 13.96 -6.17
C SER A 174 19.82 15.21 -6.84
N PRO A 175 21.09 15.20 -7.31
CA PRO A 175 21.71 16.34 -7.98
C PRO A 175 20.93 16.84 -9.21
N HIS A 176 20.13 15.98 -9.85
CA HIS A 176 19.33 16.35 -11.02
C HIS A 176 18.00 17.05 -10.69
N LEU A 177 17.48 16.94 -9.46
CA LEU A 177 16.21 17.60 -9.07
C LEU A 177 16.40 19.03 -8.55
N TYR A 178 17.62 19.42 -8.19
CA TYR A 178 17.91 20.77 -7.68
C TYR A 178 17.67 21.87 -8.72
N ILE A 179 17.77 21.53 -10.01
CA ILE A 179 17.68 22.48 -11.12
C ILE A 179 16.25 23.03 -11.31
N TYR A 180 15.21 22.28 -10.91
CA TYR A 180 13.82 22.76 -11.01
C TYR A 180 13.41 23.68 -9.86
N SER A 181 14.00 23.54 -8.66
CA SER A 181 13.72 24.42 -7.52
C SER A 181 14.19 25.87 -7.74
N LEU A 182 15.23 26.06 -8.55
CA LEU A 182 15.82 27.37 -8.83
C LEU A 182 15.18 28.11 -10.01
N LYS A 183 14.37 27.44 -10.83
CA LYS A 183 13.56 28.09 -11.88
C LYS A 183 12.17 28.44 -11.35
N ARG A 184 12.11 29.28 -10.31
CA ARG A 184 10.86 29.97 -9.97
C ARG A 184 10.54 30.96 -11.09
N VAL A 185 9.69 30.54 -12.02
CA VAL A 185 8.82 31.47 -12.74
C VAL A 185 7.96 32.12 -11.67
N GLN A 186 8.06 33.44 -11.52
CA GLN A 186 7.06 34.23 -10.82
C GLN A 186 5.73 33.95 -11.50
N THR A 187 4.93 33.03 -10.97
CA THR A 187 3.53 32.96 -11.33
C THR A 187 2.89 34.25 -10.79
N PRO A 188 2.32 35.12 -11.64
CA PRO A 188 1.63 36.29 -11.15
C PRO A 188 0.49 35.87 -10.22
N PRO A 189 0.15 36.69 -9.21
CA PRO A 189 -0.96 36.39 -8.31
C PRO A 189 -2.25 36.21 -9.12
N LEU A 190 -3.05 35.20 -8.74
CA LEU A 190 -4.34 34.94 -9.37
C LEU A 190 -5.25 36.17 -9.27
N PRO A 191 -5.99 36.54 -10.33
CA PRO A 191 -6.93 37.64 -10.28
C PRO A 191 -8.00 37.37 -9.21
N ILE A 192 -8.30 38.40 -8.43
CA ILE A 192 -9.36 38.35 -7.42
C ILE A 192 -10.69 38.33 -8.17
N PRO A 193 -11.60 37.37 -7.90
CA PRO A 193 -12.91 37.33 -8.56
C PRO A 193 -13.67 38.63 -8.25
N ASN A 194 -14.27 39.24 -9.28
CA ASN A 194 -15.20 40.34 -9.06
C ASN A 194 -16.47 39.82 -8.36
N GLU A 195 -17.13 40.69 -7.59
CA GLU A 195 -18.40 40.33 -6.93
C GLU A 195 -19.42 39.84 -7.95
N GLY A 196 -19.70 38.53 -7.93
CA GLY A 196 -20.67 37.87 -8.81
C GLY A 196 -20.15 36.67 -9.60
N GLU A 197 -18.83 36.48 -9.72
CA GLU A 197 -18.25 35.33 -10.44
C GLU A 197 -18.06 34.12 -9.51
N THR A 198 -18.52 32.94 -9.93
CA THR A 198 -18.26 31.71 -9.18
C THR A 198 -16.92 31.11 -9.60
N LYS A 199 -16.25 30.38 -8.69
CA LYS A 199 -14.95 29.73 -8.96
C LYS A 199 -14.93 28.86 -10.22
N ARG A 200 -16.07 28.40 -10.75
CA ARG A 200 -16.13 27.62 -12.00
C ARG A 200 -15.94 28.48 -13.25
N ASP A 201 -16.44 29.71 -13.23
CA ASP A 201 -16.48 30.59 -14.41
C ASP A 201 -15.09 31.07 -14.83
N ILE A 202 -14.12 31.03 -13.91
CA ILE A 202 -12.71 31.38 -14.15
C ILE A 202 -11.97 30.25 -14.93
N TYR A 203 -12.39 28.99 -14.79
CA TYR A 203 -11.66 27.85 -15.37
C TYR A 203 -12.15 27.41 -16.77
N ASP A 204 -13.37 27.78 -17.18
CA ASP A 204 -13.93 27.35 -18.47
C ASP A 204 -13.47 28.21 -19.66
N ASN A 205 -12.94 29.41 -19.44
CA ASN A 205 -12.56 30.32 -20.54
C ASN A 205 -11.14 30.09 -21.11
N ASP A 206 -10.28 29.32 -20.45
CA ASP A 206 -8.87 29.18 -20.85
C ASP A 206 -8.57 27.93 -21.71
N TYR A 207 -9.57 27.15 -22.10
CA TYR A 207 -9.39 25.91 -22.87
C TYR A 207 -9.96 25.91 -24.29
N THR A 208 -10.44 27.04 -24.81
CA THR A 208 -11.02 27.11 -26.18
C THR A 208 -10.09 27.67 -27.26
N ASN A 209 -8.81 27.96 -26.97
CA ASN A 209 -7.85 28.35 -27.99
C ASN A 209 -6.46 27.76 -27.75
N VAL A 210 -6.28 26.46 -27.99
CA VAL A 210 -5.03 25.85 -28.49
C VAL A 210 -5.34 24.64 -29.35
#